data_AF-A0A3B1DBD4-F1
#
_entry.id   AF-A0A3B1DBD4-F1
#
_cell.length_a   1.000
_cell.length_b   1.000
_cell.length_c   1.000
_cell.angle_alpha   90.00
_cell.angle_beta   90.00
_cell.angle_gamma   90.00
#
_symmetry.space_group_name_H-M   'P 1'
#
loop_
_entity.id
_entity.type
_entity.pdbx_description
1 polymer ?
#
loop_
_entity_poly.entity_id
_entity_poly.type
_entity_poly.pdbx_seq_one_letter_code
_entity_poly.pdbx_strand_id
1 'polypeptide(L)'
;MKWISKILGRKDDLSPGDPTIDQCESFAEEFQITLTDKEWDHVLSERDRLAKSPLGGAYVHKDVFHTLCFLCLFDGLFESGVKLLRTGDIGQAGNSLEKARKLLPWPTVLYSLGLVYAHSGKLKAATEIWNKALEGFESRASLLSAIVPTTLPKRNNFIAINTKRIDATGSLSLGFTNLGELKDNVSNRIEETDRNK
;
A
#
# COMPACT_ATOMS: atom_id res chain seq x y z
N MET A 1 -16.37 -28.50 -4.16
CA MET A 1 -15.23 -27.58 -3.90
C MET A 1 -14.19 -27.62 -5.04
N LYS A 2 -14.58 -27.44 -6.31
CA LYS A 2 -13.67 -27.41 -7.49
C LYS A 2 -13.54 -26.02 -8.14
N TRP A 3 -14.32 -25.04 -7.69
CA TRP A 3 -14.33 -23.68 -8.26
C TRP A 3 -13.28 -22.76 -7.62
N ILE A 4 -12.92 -23.02 -6.36
CA ILE A 4 -11.91 -22.26 -5.60
C ILE A 4 -10.52 -22.39 -6.26
N SER A 5 -10.17 -23.57 -6.79
CA SER A 5 -8.91 -23.77 -7.52
C SER A 5 -8.85 -23.05 -8.87
N LYS A 6 -9.99 -22.62 -9.41
CA LYS A 6 -10.08 -21.88 -10.68
C LYS A 6 -9.87 -20.38 -10.51
N ILE A 7 -10.18 -19.83 -9.33
CA ILE A 7 -9.94 -18.41 -8.99
C ILE A 7 -8.52 -18.20 -8.47
N LEU A 8 -7.94 -19.22 -7.84
CA LEU A 8 -6.66 -19.10 -7.12
C LEU A 8 -5.43 -19.60 -7.86
N GLY A 9 -5.48 -19.72 -9.19
CA GLY A 9 -4.33 -20.04 -10.06
C GLY A 9 -3.29 -20.97 -9.41
N ARG A 10 -3.41 -22.29 -9.60
CA ARG A 10 -2.28 -23.16 -9.24
C ARG A 10 -1.03 -22.67 -9.98
N LYS A 11 0.10 -22.77 -9.27
CA LYS A 11 1.45 -22.29 -9.60
C LYS A 11 2.03 -22.81 -10.93
N ASP A 12 1.27 -23.59 -11.68
CA ASP A 12 1.70 -24.24 -12.90
C ASP A 12 0.77 -23.69 -13.98
N ASP A 13 1.37 -22.94 -14.91
CA ASP A 13 0.78 -22.28 -16.09
C ASP A 13 0.45 -20.79 -15.91
N LEU A 14 1.35 -19.95 -16.43
CA LEU A 14 1.04 -18.61 -16.93
C LEU A 14 0.01 -18.76 -18.07
N SER A 15 -1.25 -18.98 -17.70
CA SER A 15 -2.41 -18.97 -18.59
C SER A 15 -3.02 -17.57 -18.62
N PRO A 16 -3.63 -17.14 -19.74
CA PRO A 16 -4.49 -15.96 -19.75
C PRO A 16 -5.56 -16.07 -18.65
N GLY A 17 -5.75 -15.00 -17.87
CA GLY A 17 -6.86 -14.82 -16.93
C GLY A 17 -6.59 -15.19 -15.47
N ASP A 18 -5.55 -14.63 -14.83
CA ASP A 18 -5.51 -14.55 -13.36
C ASP A 18 -6.45 -13.41 -12.93
N PRO A 19 -7.60 -13.71 -12.29
CA PRO A 19 -8.59 -12.70 -12.00
C PRO A 19 -8.05 -11.57 -11.13
N THR A 20 -7.04 -11.84 -10.28
CA THR A 20 -6.42 -10.79 -9.45
C THR A 20 -5.59 -9.86 -10.30
N ILE A 21 -4.84 -10.38 -11.27
CA ILE A 21 -4.05 -9.57 -12.20
C ILE A 21 -4.96 -8.77 -13.10
N ASP A 22 -5.98 -9.39 -13.71
CA ASP A 22 -6.96 -8.70 -14.54
C ASP A 22 -7.64 -7.54 -13.78
N GLN A 23 -7.98 -7.77 -12.50
CA GLN A 23 -8.57 -6.73 -11.65
C GLN A 23 -7.57 -5.64 -11.26
N CYS A 24 -6.30 -5.98 -11.02
CA CYS A 24 -5.24 -4.99 -10.76
C CYS A 24 -4.95 -4.14 -12.00
N GLU A 25 -4.94 -4.74 -13.19
CA GLU A 25 -4.82 -4.02 -14.47
C GLU A 25 -5.99 -3.07 -14.66
N SER A 26 -7.22 -3.54 -14.44
CA SER A 26 -8.42 -2.70 -14.52
C SER A 26 -8.34 -1.48 -13.59
N PHE A 27 -7.86 -1.66 -12.36
CA PHE A 27 -7.60 -0.53 -11.46
C PHE A 27 -6.49 0.38 -11.95
N ALA A 28 -5.39 -0.18 -12.45
CA ALA A 28 -4.28 0.61 -12.96
C ALA A 28 -4.75 1.50 -14.13
N GLU A 29 -5.58 0.98 -15.03
CA GLU A 29 -6.22 1.75 -16.09
C GLU A 29 -7.14 2.84 -15.56
N GLU A 30 -8.05 2.52 -14.64
CA GLU A 30 -8.99 3.46 -14.02
C GLU A 30 -8.26 4.67 -13.40
N PHE A 31 -7.14 4.41 -12.70
CA PHE A 31 -6.35 5.42 -12.02
C PHE A 31 -5.22 6.01 -12.89
N GLN A 32 -5.15 5.64 -14.17
CA GLN A 32 -4.12 6.07 -15.13
C GLN A 32 -2.70 5.85 -14.58
N ILE A 33 -2.45 4.62 -14.13
CA ILE A 33 -1.20 4.13 -13.59
C ILE A 33 -0.59 3.15 -14.59
N THR A 34 0.63 3.44 -15.04
CA THR A 34 1.45 2.47 -15.79
C THR A 34 2.45 1.84 -14.83
N LEU A 35 2.45 0.51 -14.78
CA LEU A 35 3.35 -0.30 -13.96
C LEU A 35 4.60 -0.68 -14.76
N THR A 36 5.76 -0.60 -14.10
CA THR A 36 7.01 -1.19 -14.59
C THR A 36 7.07 -2.67 -14.25
N ASP A 37 7.94 -3.43 -14.92
CA ASP A 37 8.15 -4.86 -14.63
C ASP A 37 8.47 -5.11 -13.15
N LYS A 38 9.30 -4.25 -12.54
CA LYS A 38 9.64 -4.34 -11.12
C LYS A 38 8.44 -4.10 -10.21
N GLU A 39 7.58 -3.14 -10.54
CA GLU A 39 6.36 -2.88 -9.77
C GLU A 39 5.38 -4.07 -9.92
N TRP A 40 5.30 -4.67 -11.10
CA TRP A 40 4.54 -5.91 -11.31
C TRP A 40 5.08 -7.07 -10.48
N ASP A 41 6.39 -7.26 -10.39
CA ASP A 41 7.00 -8.28 -9.53
C ASP A 41 6.57 -8.11 -8.06
N HIS A 42 6.50 -6.87 -7.59
CA HIS A 42 6.04 -6.56 -6.24
C HIS A 42 4.53 -6.85 -6.06
N VAL A 43 3.69 -6.49 -7.02
CA VAL A 43 2.24 -6.82 -7.01
C VAL A 43 2.03 -8.34 -7.00
N LEU A 44 2.78 -9.08 -7.82
CA LEU A 44 2.73 -10.55 -7.88
C LEU A 44 3.19 -11.20 -6.56
N SER A 45 4.24 -10.67 -5.95
CA SER A 45 4.71 -11.11 -4.63
C SER A 45 3.63 -10.90 -3.56
N GLU A 46 2.94 -9.77 -3.58
CA GLU A 46 1.85 -9.48 -2.63
C GLU A 46 0.63 -10.38 -2.85
N ARG A 47 0.27 -10.65 -4.12
CA ARG A 47 -0.75 -11.65 -4.47
C ARG A 47 -0.40 -13.01 -3.89
N ASP A 48 0.84 -13.47 -4.07
CA ASP A 48 1.27 -14.78 -3.58
C ASP A 48 1.26 -14.86 -2.05
N ARG A 49 1.60 -13.75 -1.37
CA ARG A 49 1.52 -13.63 0.09
C ARG A 49 0.07 -13.66 0.58
N LEU A 50 -0.83 -12.96 -0.12
CA LEU A 50 -2.27 -12.97 0.09
C LEU A 50 -2.84 -14.38 -0.02
N ALA A 51 -2.51 -15.10 -1.10
CA ALA A 51 -2.99 -16.46 -1.36
C ALA A 51 -2.57 -17.46 -0.28
N LYS A 52 -1.39 -17.27 0.33
CA LYS A 52 -0.88 -18.10 1.44
C LYS A 52 -1.45 -17.72 2.81
N SER A 53 -2.10 -16.57 2.93
CA SER A 53 -2.65 -16.10 4.20
C SER A 53 -3.94 -16.84 4.58
N PRO A 54 -4.39 -16.75 5.85
CA PRO A 54 -5.71 -17.27 6.24
C PRO A 54 -6.88 -16.64 5.48
N LEU A 55 -6.66 -15.48 4.83
CA LEU A 55 -7.62 -14.82 3.94
C LEU A 55 -7.59 -15.39 2.52
N GLY A 56 -6.61 -16.24 2.20
CA GLY A 56 -6.46 -16.94 0.92
C GLY A 56 -7.66 -17.83 0.54
N GLY A 57 -8.58 -18.08 1.49
CA GLY A 57 -9.86 -18.76 1.26
C GLY A 57 -11.09 -17.84 1.28
N ALA A 58 -10.94 -16.54 1.58
CA ALA A 58 -12.03 -15.58 1.78
C ALA A 58 -12.56 -14.94 0.48
N TYR A 59 -12.07 -15.38 -0.68
CA TYR A 59 -12.45 -14.96 -2.04
C TYR A 59 -13.92 -15.23 -2.43
N VAL A 60 -14.77 -15.57 -1.47
CA VAL A 60 -16.14 -16.03 -1.70
C VAL A 60 -17.08 -14.86 -2.02
N HIS A 61 -16.67 -13.61 -1.79
CA HIS A 61 -17.48 -12.41 -2.06
C HIS A 61 -16.77 -11.44 -3.01
N LYS A 62 -17.47 -11.03 -4.08
CA LYS A 62 -16.94 -10.16 -5.15
C LYS A 62 -16.33 -8.86 -4.60
N ASP A 63 -17.00 -8.22 -3.64
CA ASP A 63 -16.51 -6.95 -3.10
C ASP A 63 -15.24 -7.12 -2.25
N VAL A 64 -15.08 -8.25 -1.56
CA VAL A 64 -13.84 -8.57 -0.83
C VAL A 64 -12.70 -8.76 -1.80
N PHE A 65 -12.96 -9.49 -2.88
CA PHE A 65 -11.99 -9.70 -3.93
C PHE A 65 -11.53 -8.38 -4.55
N HIS A 66 -12.47 -7.50 -4.88
CA HIS A 66 -12.19 -6.18 -5.42
C HIS A 66 -11.33 -5.34 -4.46
N THR A 67 -11.71 -5.24 -3.18
CA THR A 67 -10.90 -4.54 -2.16
C THR A 67 -9.50 -5.16 -2.00
N LEU A 68 -9.39 -6.49 -2.03
CA LEU A 68 -8.08 -7.16 -1.91
C LEU A 68 -7.17 -6.89 -3.10
N CYS A 69 -7.70 -6.89 -4.33
CA CYS A 69 -6.92 -6.57 -5.53
C CYS A 69 -6.48 -5.10 -5.50
N PHE A 70 -7.36 -4.20 -5.06
CA PHE A 70 -7.02 -2.78 -4.91
C PHE A 70 -5.88 -2.58 -3.89
N LEU A 71 -5.96 -3.25 -2.74
CA LEU A 71 -4.91 -3.24 -1.73
C LEU A 71 -3.62 -3.92 -2.24
N CYS A 72 -3.72 -4.98 -3.03
CA CYS A 72 -2.56 -5.67 -3.61
C CYS A 72 -1.77 -4.75 -4.57
N LEU A 73 -2.48 -4.05 -5.45
CA LEU A 73 -1.88 -3.06 -6.35
C LEU A 73 -1.21 -1.93 -5.55
N PHE A 74 -1.92 -1.41 -4.55
CA PHE A 74 -1.39 -0.38 -3.66
C PHE A 74 -0.11 -0.84 -2.94
N ASP A 75 -0.16 -2.00 -2.28
CA ASP A 75 0.95 -2.54 -1.48
C ASP A 75 2.18 -2.78 -2.38
N GLY A 76 1.98 -3.32 -3.59
CA GLY A 76 3.08 -3.53 -4.55
C GLY A 76 3.77 -2.24 -4.98
N LEU A 77 3.00 -1.18 -5.28
CA LEU A 77 3.53 0.14 -5.61
C LEU A 77 4.27 0.78 -4.43
N PHE A 78 3.69 0.68 -3.22
CA PHE A 78 4.27 1.24 -2.02
C PHE A 78 5.60 0.56 -1.65
N GLU A 79 5.63 -0.78 -1.64
CA GLU A 79 6.83 -1.57 -1.35
C GLU A 79 7.94 -1.33 -2.39
N SER A 80 7.59 -1.22 -3.67
CA SER A 80 8.54 -0.82 -4.71
C SER A 80 9.17 0.54 -4.38
N GLY A 81 8.34 1.54 -4.05
CA GLY A 81 8.79 2.88 -3.70
C GLY A 81 9.71 2.93 -2.46
N VAL A 82 9.34 2.21 -1.39
CA VAL A 82 10.15 2.11 -0.16
C VAL A 82 11.47 1.41 -0.42
N LYS A 83 11.48 0.33 -1.21
CA LYS A 83 12.71 -0.37 -1.57
C LYS A 83 13.64 0.52 -2.39
N LEU A 84 13.10 1.27 -3.35
CA LEU A 84 13.84 2.22 -4.17
C LEU A 84 14.45 3.34 -3.33
N LEU A 85 13.71 3.88 -2.35
CA LEU A 85 14.23 4.83 -1.36
C LEU A 85 15.45 4.27 -0.62
N ARG A 86 15.35 3.04 -0.12
CA ARG A 86 16.45 2.37 0.60
C ARG A 86 17.69 2.15 -0.26
N THR A 87 17.50 1.90 -1.55
CA THR A 87 18.60 1.76 -2.51
C THR A 87 19.12 3.09 -3.05
N GLY A 88 18.51 4.22 -2.66
CA GLY A 88 18.92 5.56 -3.07
C GLY A 88 18.42 6.00 -4.45
N ASP A 89 17.52 5.24 -5.09
CA ASP A 89 16.90 5.64 -6.36
C ASP A 89 15.70 6.55 -6.08
N ILE A 90 16.00 7.78 -5.67
CA ILE A 90 15.02 8.77 -5.19
C ILE A 90 13.99 9.13 -6.27
N GLY A 91 14.41 9.15 -7.55
CA GLY A 91 13.55 9.48 -8.68
C GLY A 91 12.48 8.40 -8.92
N GLN A 92 12.89 7.13 -9.04
CA GLN A 92 11.94 6.04 -9.22
C GLN A 92 11.08 5.83 -7.97
N ALA A 93 11.67 6.01 -6.78
CA ALA A 93 10.93 5.94 -5.54
C ALA A 93 9.76 6.94 -5.50
N GLY A 94 10.03 8.20 -5.86
CA GLY A 94 8.99 9.24 -5.96
C GLY A 94 7.87 8.83 -6.92
N ASN A 95 8.22 8.30 -8.09
CA ASN A 95 7.24 7.84 -9.07
C ASN A 95 6.35 6.71 -8.53
N SER A 96 6.92 5.67 -7.94
CA SER A 96 6.14 4.55 -7.39
C SER A 96 5.26 4.99 -6.21
N LEU A 97 5.76 5.86 -5.33
CA LEU A 97 5.00 6.38 -4.19
C LEU A 97 3.87 7.34 -4.62
N GLU A 98 4.06 8.14 -5.67
CA GLU A 98 2.99 8.97 -6.23
C GLU A 98 1.89 8.11 -6.86
N LYS A 99 2.23 7.00 -7.52
CA LYS A 99 1.24 6.02 -8.00
C LYS A 99 0.46 5.40 -6.82
N ALA A 100 1.14 5.01 -5.75
CA ALA A 100 0.48 4.51 -4.54
C ALA A 100 -0.45 5.57 -3.93
N ARG A 101 -0.01 6.85 -3.89
CA ARG A 101 -0.81 7.98 -3.39
C ARG A 101 -2.09 8.20 -4.20
N LYS A 102 -2.05 8.02 -5.52
CA LYS A 102 -3.24 8.13 -6.40
C LYS A 102 -4.33 7.13 -6.01
N LEU A 103 -3.94 5.92 -5.60
CA LEU A 103 -4.88 4.91 -5.11
C LEU A 103 -5.35 5.27 -3.70
N LEU A 104 -4.39 5.45 -2.78
CA LEU A 104 -4.67 5.71 -1.38
C LEU A 104 -3.64 6.72 -0.82
N PRO A 105 -4.06 7.92 -0.42
CA PRO A 105 -3.17 8.93 0.17
C PRO A 105 -2.90 8.64 1.66
N TRP A 106 -2.45 7.42 1.97
CA TRP A 106 -2.22 6.98 3.33
C TRP A 106 -1.08 7.77 4.00
N PRO A 107 -1.16 8.03 5.34
CA PRO A 107 -0.11 8.76 6.06
C PRO A 107 1.31 8.20 5.84
N THR A 108 1.47 6.88 5.71
CA THR A 108 2.78 6.26 5.43
C THR A 108 3.30 6.56 4.03
N VAL A 109 2.42 6.71 3.03
CA VAL A 109 2.78 7.14 1.67
C VAL A 109 3.22 8.60 1.70
N LEU A 110 2.44 9.45 2.37
CA LEU A 110 2.77 10.87 2.54
C LEU A 110 4.10 11.05 3.28
N TYR A 111 4.34 10.25 4.33
CA TYR A 111 5.63 10.21 5.02
C TYR A 111 6.78 9.84 4.10
N SER A 112 6.60 8.77 3.30
CA SER A 112 7.63 8.27 2.38
C SER A 112 7.92 9.28 1.26
N LEU A 113 6.89 9.98 0.75
CA LEU A 113 7.08 11.09 -0.18
C LEU A 113 7.81 12.27 0.47
N GLY A 114 7.58 12.53 1.76
CA GLY A 114 8.37 13.50 2.50
C GLY A 114 9.84 13.13 2.58
N LEU A 115 10.18 11.85 2.74
CA LEU A 115 11.57 11.37 2.62
C LEU A 115 12.14 11.59 1.22
N VAL A 116 11.37 11.30 0.15
CA VAL A 116 11.78 11.58 -1.24
C VAL A 116 12.12 13.07 -1.40
N TYR A 117 11.24 13.96 -0.93
CA TYR A 117 11.46 15.40 -1.02
C TYR A 117 12.66 15.86 -0.19
N ALA A 118 12.84 15.34 1.03
CA ALA A 118 13.98 15.66 1.87
C ALA A 118 15.30 15.21 1.23
N HIS A 119 15.38 13.98 0.73
CA HIS A 119 16.56 13.47 0.00
C HIS A 119 16.85 14.25 -1.28
N SER A 120 15.82 14.85 -1.89
CA SER A 120 15.96 15.72 -3.07
C SER A 120 16.28 17.18 -2.71
N GLY A 121 16.54 17.51 -1.44
CA GLY A 121 16.78 18.87 -0.96
C GLY A 121 15.56 19.79 -0.93
N LYS A 122 14.36 19.27 -1.21
CA LYS A 122 13.09 20.02 -1.26
C LYS A 122 12.44 20.10 0.12
N LEU A 123 13.17 20.66 1.08
CA LEU A 123 12.80 20.67 2.50
C LEU A 123 11.40 21.27 2.78
N LYS A 124 11.02 22.36 2.09
CA LYS A 124 9.69 22.97 2.25
C LYS A 124 8.55 22.02 1.83
N ALA A 125 8.73 21.29 0.73
CA ALA A 125 7.76 20.32 0.26
C ALA A 125 7.71 19.08 1.18
N ALA A 126 8.85 18.67 1.74
CA ALA A 126 8.92 17.62 2.74
C ALA A 126 8.11 17.98 4.01
N THR A 127 8.32 19.18 4.56
CA THR A 127 7.53 19.67 5.71
C THR A 127 6.04 19.72 5.40
N GLU A 128 5.65 20.22 4.23
CA GLU A 128 4.23 20.32 3.85
C GLU A 128 3.57 18.94 3.75
N ILE A 129 4.21 17.97 3.10
CA ILE A 129 3.64 16.63 2.94
C ILE A 129 3.63 15.85 4.27
N TRP A 130 4.60 16.09 5.15
CA TRP A 130 4.61 15.56 6.52
C TRP A 130 3.52 16.14 7.39
N ASN A 131 3.22 17.44 7.27
CA ASN A 131 2.05 18.04 7.94
C ASN A 131 0.74 17.41 7.45
N LYS A 132 0.58 17.20 6.15
CA LYS A 132 -0.59 16.45 5.60
C LYS A 132 -0.64 15.02 6.12
N ALA A 133 0.52 14.37 6.27
CA ALA A 133 0.60 13.06 6.89
C ALA A 133 0.03 13.10 8.31
N LEU A 134 0.38 14.12 9.12
CA LEU A 134 -0.12 14.38 10.48
C LEU A 134 -1.64 14.67 10.54
N GLU A 135 -2.18 15.43 9.59
CA GLU A 135 -3.61 15.73 9.50
C GLU A 135 -4.46 14.48 9.20
N GLY A 136 -3.95 13.58 8.36
CA GLY A 136 -4.61 12.33 7.98
C GLY A 136 -4.52 11.20 9.01
N PHE A 137 -4.08 11.45 10.24
CA PHE A 137 -3.91 10.42 11.29
C PHE A 137 -5.21 9.85 11.87
N GLU A 138 -6.39 10.27 11.40
CA GLU A 138 -7.59 9.45 11.61
C GLU A 138 -7.32 8.04 11.07
N SER A 139 -7.39 7.07 11.97
CA SER A 139 -6.73 5.77 11.82
C SER A 139 -6.99 5.09 10.46
N ARG A 140 -6.02 4.33 9.95
CA ARG A 140 -6.21 3.47 8.76
C ARG A 140 -7.42 2.54 8.92
N ALA A 141 -7.78 2.18 10.15
CA ALA A 141 -9.01 1.46 10.46
C ALA A 141 -10.29 2.28 10.16
N SER A 142 -10.28 3.60 10.37
CA SER A 142 -11.35 4.52 9.94
C SER A 142 -11.47 4.55 8.42
N LEU A 143 -10.36 4.57 7.69
CA LEU A 143 -10.37 4.58 6.23
C LEU A 143 -10.76 3.22 5.64
N LEU A 144 -10.25 2.11 6.18
CA LEU A 144 -10.74 0.76 5.85
C LEU A 144 -12.23 0.64 6.20
N SER A 145 -12.68 1.27 7.29
CA SER A 145 -14.11 1.35 7.61
C SER A 145 -14.90 2.24 6.64
N ALA A 146 -14.28 3.07 5.82
CA ALA A 146 -14.95 3.81 4.77
C ALA A 146 -15.04 3.01 3.46
N ILE A 147 -13.97 2.28 3.10
CA ILE A 147 -13.88 1.57 1.81
C ILE A 147 -14.35 0.11 1.86
N VAL A 148 -14.34 -0.54 3.03
CA VAL A 148 -14.82 -1.92 3.18
C VAL A 148 -16.35 -1.91 3.28
N PRO A 149 -17.07 -2.60 2.37
CA PRO A 149 -18.52 -2.61 2.37
C PRO A 149 -19.12 -3.02 3.72
N THR A 150 -20.17 -2.32 4.15
CA THR A 150 -20.87 -2.63 5.41
C THR A 150 -21.58 -3.98 5.38
N THR A 151 -21.87 -4.49 4.18
CA THR A 151 -22.51 -5.77 3.90
C THR A 151 -21.58 -6.98 4.07
N LEU A 152 -20.26 -6.77 4.26
CA LEU A 152 -19.28 -7.84 4.37
C LEU A 152 -19.48 -8.71 5.63
N PRO A 153 -19.70 -10.04 5.50
CA PRO A 153 -19.66 -10.92 6.65
C PRO A 153 -18.31 -10.86 7.38
N LYS A 154 -18.34 -10.75 8.72
CA LYS A 154 -17.14 -10.58 9.57
C LYS A 154 -16.29 -9.35 9.19
N ARG A 155 -16.91 -8.29 8.67
CA ARG A 155 -16.28 -7.00 8.32
C ARG A 155 -15.25 -6.52 9.33
N ASN A 156 -15.60 -6.49 10.62
CA ASN A 156 -14.69 -6.00 11.65
C ASN A 156 -13.44 -6.88 11.80
N ASN A 157 -13.56 -8.20 11.60
CA ASN A 157 -12.41 -9.10 11.57
C ASN A 157 -11.56 -8.85 10.33
N PHE A 158 -12.17 -8.61 9.16
CA PHE A 158 -11.44 -8.27 7.94
C PHE A 158 -10.66 -6.97 8.10
N ILE A 159 -11.28 -5.92 8.64
CA ILE A 159 -10.62 -4.65 8.96
C ILE A 159 -9.46 -4.90 9.94
N ALA A 160 -9.70 -5.62 11.04
CA ALA A 160 -8.66 -5.89 12.04
C ALA A 160 -7.47 -6.69 11.48
N ILE A 161 -7.70 -7.70 10.64
CA ILE A 161 -6.63 -8.49 10.01
C ILE A 161 -5.83 -7.64 9.03
N ASN A 162 -6.51 -6.83 8.20
CA ASN A 162 -5.82 -5.97 7.24
C ASN A 162 -5.06 -4.84 7.94
N THR A 163 -5.62 -4.20 8.97
CA THR A 163 -4.89 -3.24 9.80
C THR A 163 -3.59 -3.86 10.34
N LYS A 164 -3.65 -5.06 10.96
CA LYS A 164 -2.47 -5.74 11.50
C LYS A 164 -1.45 -6.14 10.44
N ARG A 165 -1.89 -6.60 9.27
CA ARG A 165 -0.99 -7.02 8.19
C ARG A 165 -0.24 -5.83 7.61
N ILE A 166 -0.92 -4.70 7.53
CA ILE A 166 -0.39 -3.46 7.01
C ILE A 166 0.58 -2.79 8.01
N ASP A 167 0.37 -2.96 9.33
CA ASP A 167 1.39 -2.61 10.34
C ASP A 167 2.70 -3.43 10.14
N ALA A 168 2.59 -4.61 9.52
CA ALA A 168 3.72 -5.49 9.23
C ALA A 168 4.37 -5.32 7.85
N THR A 169 3.70 -4.66 6.89
CA THR A 169 4.23 -4.48 5.53
C THR A 169 4.42 -2.99 5.26
N GLY A 170 5.67 -2.58 5.08
CA GLY A 170 6.04 -1.19 4.86
C GLY A 170 6.35 -0.40 6.14
N SER A 171 5.44 -0.36 7.13
CA SER A 171 5.66 0.35 8.41
C SER A 171 6.90 -0.18 9.13
N LEU A 172 6.98 -1.50 9.33
CA LEU A 172 8.13 -2.19 9.92
C LEU A 172 9.43 -1.96 9.12
N SER A 173 9.34 -1.90 7.79
CA SER A 173 10.51 -1.64 6.93
C SER A 173 11.03 -0.21 7.02
N LEU A 174 10.15 0.73 7.41
CA LEU A 174 10.45 2.12 7.72
C LEU A 174 10.76 2.33 9.21
N GLY A 175 10.77 1.26 10.01
CA GLY A 175 11.06 1.30 11.45
C GLY A 175 9.88 1.60 12.36
N PHE A 176 8.65 1.58 11.84
CA PHE A 176 7.43 1.82 12.60
C PHE A 176 6.75 0.50 12.97
N THR A 177 6.57 0.28 14.27
CA THR A 177 5.78 -0.84 14.79
C THR A 177 4.32 -0.47 15.04
N ASN A 178 4.03 0.83 15.13
CA ASN A 178 2.69 1.36 15.38
C ASN A 178 2.54 2.81 14.89
N LEU A 179 1.30 3.31 14.92
CA LEU A 179 0.94 4.66 14.48
C LEU A 179 1.53 5.78 15.37
N GLY A 180 1.71 5.53 16.67
CA GLY A 180 2.32 6.50 17.58
C GLY A 180 3.76 6.82 17.19
N GLU A 181 4.56 5.80 16.92
CA GLU A 181 5.95 5.96 16.46
C GLU A 181 6.05 6.73 15.13
N LEU A 182 5.12 6.51 14.20
CA LEU A 182 5.06 7.28 12.96
C LEU A 182 4.83 8.77 13.25
N LYS A 183 3.89 9.08 14.15
CA LYS A 183 3.58 10.47 14.52
C LYS A 183 4.80 11.17 15.13
N ASP A 184 5.46 10.50 16.08
CA ASP A 184 6.62 11.06 16.76
C ASP A 184 7.78 11.31 15.77
N ASN A 185 8.00 10.37 14.84
CA ASN A 185 9.04 10.51 13.82
C ASN A 185 8.76 11.65 12.84
N VAL A 186 7.50 11.80 12.40
CA VAL A 186 7.10 12.91 11.52
C VAL A 186 7.34 14.25 12.21
N SER A 187 6.90 14.40 13.47
CA SER A 187 7.11 15.61 14.27
C SER A 187 8.60 15.95 14.41
N ASN A 188 9.43 14.97 14.79
CA ASN A 188 10.88 15.17 14.95
C ASN A 188 11.54 15.66 13.66
N ARG A 189 11.15 15.11 12.50
CA ARG A 189 11.70 15.52 11.19
C ARG A 189 11.30 16.92 10.78
N ILE A 190 10.08 17.34 11.10
CA ILE A 190 9.64 18.73 10.88
C ILE A 190 10.53 19.67 11.69
N GLU A 191 10.73 19.38 12.99
CA GLU A 191 11.60 20.18 13.87
C GLU A 191 13.06 20.24 13.39
N GLU A 192 13.63 19.11 12.94
CA GLU A 192 14.96 19.08 12.31
C GLU A 192 15.02 19.94 11.04
N THR A 193 13.99 19.86 10.21
CA THR A 193 13.93 20.62 8.95
C THR A 193 13.83 22.12 9.21
N ASP A 194 13.11 22.53 10.25
CA ASP A 194 12.98 23.94 10.64
C ASP A 194 14.25 24.48 11.31
N ARG A 195 14.99 23.65 12.06
CA ARG A 195 16.31 24.02 12.63
C ARG A 195 17.40 24.23 11.58
N ASN A 196 17.26 23.62 10.40
CA ASN A 196 18.25 23.68 9.31
C ASN A 196 17.94 24.77 8.26
N LYS A 197 16.95 25.64 8.50
CA LYS A 197 16.61 26.80 7.66
C LYS A 197 17.28 28.06 8.18
#